data_AF-A0A139MQR5-F1
#
_entry.id   AF-A0A139MQR5-F1
#
_cell.length_a   1.000
_cell.length_b   1.000
_cell.length_c   1.000
_cell.angle_alpha   90.00
_cell.angle_beta   90.00
_cell.angle_gamma   90.00
#
_symmetry.space_group_name_H-M   'P 1'
#
loop_
_entity.id
_entity.type
_entity.pdbx_description
1 polymer ?
#
loop_
_entity_poly.entity_id
_entity_poly.type
_entity_poly.pdbx_seq_one_letter_code
_entity_poly.pdbx_strand_id
1 'polypeptide(L)'
;MLKPVDEDELIAVLKTIQEETAKLDENDFEKRLFDKIFGTDKTGLTDYQFINCSRFDQAIPVDILEQLEELPLKYVVLNNLSKYYLILLTTAPLNQDVYQFTKICANRGKIISTGWVSAKQDLTVIPKQLNDLSEAAFMFPNQLILPEKITRMSPEIMIPVTLDDLVSKIIATNDLTTVVMAYGRSLCADYYLKDDLIWKCVTIMQGFLIRLRKNCKNQLLSMKVRFVRKLDKQILTPN
;
A
#
# COMPACT_ATOMS: atom_id res chain seq x y z
N MET A 1 54.89 -43.77 10.50
CA MET A 1 53.61 -44.03 11.18
C MET A 1 52.75 -42.79 10.99
N LEU A 2 51.66 -42.89 10.22
CA LEU A 2 50.68 -41.80 10.20
C LEU A 2 50.03 -41.75 11.59
N LYS A 3 49.98 -40.57 12.20
CA LYS A 3 49.16 -40.34 13.39
C LYS A 3 47.73 -40.78 13.07
N PRO A 4 47.05 -41.55 13.95
CA PRO A 4 45.63 -41.80 13.78
C PRO A 4 44.92 -40.44 13.78
N VAL A 5 44.08 -40.22 12.78
CA VAL A 5 43.23 -39.03 12.69
C VAL A 5 42.27 -39.10 13.88
N ASP A 6 42.26 -38.05 14.69
CA ASP A 6 41.35 -37.93 15.81
C ASP A 6 39.92 -37.79 15.26
N GLU A 7 39.01 -38.67 15.67
CA GLU A 7 37.63 -38.69 15.17
C GLU A 7 36.92 -37.35 15.43
N ASP A 8 37.26 -36.68 16.53
CA ASP A 8 36.72 -35.37 16.87
C ASP A 8 37.25 -34.26 15.95
N GLU A 9 38.52 -34.32 15.52
CA GLU A 9 39.07 -33.40 14.51
C GLU A 9 38.41 -33.64 13.15
N LEU A 10 38.15 -34.90 12.78
CA LEU A 10 37.47 -35.23 11.52
C LEU A 10 36.01 -34.73 11.51
N ILE A 11 35.28 -34.89 12.62
CA ILE A 11 33.92 -34.38 12.77
C ILE A 11 33.90 -32.85 12.70
N ALA A 12 34.86 -32.18 13.34
CA ALA A 12 34.98 -30.72 13.28
C ALA A 12 35.24 -30.22 11.86
N VAL A 13 36.16 -30.86 11.13
CA VAL A 13 36.45 -30.54 9.73
C VAL A 13 35.22 -30.76 8.83
N LEU A 14 34.49 -31.86 9.02
CA LEU A 14 33.28 -32.14 8.25
C LEU A 14 32.16 -31.12 8.53
N LYS A 15 31.98 -30.68 9.77
CA LYS A 15 31.04 -29.60 10.11
C LYS A 15 31.42 -28.29 9.45
N THR A 16 32.69 -27.90 9.51
CA THR A 16 33.17 -26.67 8.86
C THR A 16 32.96 -26.72 7.35
N ILE A 17 33.29 -27.84 6.70
CA ILE A 17 33.04 -28.02 5.25
C ILE A 17 31.54 -27.94 4.96
N GLN A 18 30.70 -28.55 5.79
CA GLN A 18 29.25 -28.53 5.59
C GLN A 18 28.67 -27.10 5.75
N GLU A 19 29.14 -26.34 6.74
CA GLU A 19 28.76 -24.94 6.95
C GLU A 19 29.25 -24.03 5.81
N GLU A 20 30.49 -24.21 5.34
CA GLU A 20 31.05 -23.44 4.22
C GLU A 20 30.33 -23.76 2.90
N THR A 21 30.01 -25.03 2.67
CA THR A 21 29.25 -25.46 1.48
C THR A 21 27.83 -24.90 1.52
N ALA A 22 27.17 -24.95 2.67
CA ALA A 22 25.83 -24.36 2.84
C ALA A 22 25.82 -22.85 2.58
N LYS A 23 26.83 -22.11 3.07
CA LYS A 23 26.97 -20.66 2.82
C LYS A 23 27.26 -20.35 1.35
N LEU A 24 28.02 -21.20 0.66
CA LEU A 24 28.26 -21.06 -0.78
C LEU A 24 26.98 -21.27 -1.58
N ASP A 25 26.20 -22.30 -1.25
CA ASP A 25 24.92 -22.60 -1.89
C ASP A 25 23.88 -21.50 -1.63
N GLU A 26 23.83 -20.94 -0.43
CA GLU A 26 22.97 -19.80 -0.09
C GLU A 26 23.35 -18.55 -0.89
N ASN A 27 24.64 -18.18 -0.92
CA ASN A 27 25.11 -17.02 -1.68
C ASN A 27 24.85 -17.18 -3.19
N ASP A 28 25.01 -18.38 -3.75
CA ASP A 28 24.70 -18.64 -5.15
C ASP A 28 23.18 -18.52 -5.42
N PHE A 29 22.36 -19.02 -4.49
CA PHE A 29 20.92 -18.89 -4.56
C PHE A 29 20.46 -17.42 -4.51
N GLU A 30 21.00 -16.62 -3.59
CA GLU A 30 20.69 -15.19 -3.47
C GLU A 30 21.05 -14.43 -4.74
N LYS A 31 22.24 -14.69 -5.30
CA LYS A 31 22.69 -14.07 -6.54
C LYS A 31 21.78 -14.45 -7.72
N ARG A 32 21.43 -15.73 -7.84
CA ARG A 32 20.50 -16.21 -8.87
C ARG A 32 19.12 -15.57 -8.74
N LEU A 33 18.63 -15.42 -7.51
CA LEU A 33 17.34 -14.77 -7.24
C LEU A 33 17.39 -13.28 -7.58
N PHE A 34 18.50 -12.60 -7.25
CA PHE A 34 18.73 -11.22 -7.62
C PHE A 34 18.68 -11.02 -9.13
N ASP A 35 19.40 -11.84 -9.90
CA ASP A 35 19.45 -11.74 -11.37
C ASP A 35 18.08 -12.02 -12.03
N LYS A 36 17.24 -12.87 -11.41
CA LYS A 36 15.88 -13.14 -11.88
C LYS A 36 14.89 -12.00 -11.64
N ILE A 37 15.03 -11.28 -10.52
CA ILE A 37 14.11 -10.19 -10.15
C ILE A 37 14.55 -8.86 -10.75
N PHE A 38 15.85 -8.57 -10.72
CA PHE A 38 16.40 -7.26 -11.08
C PHE A 38 17.28 -7.29 -12.33
N GLY A 39 17.71 -8.47 -12.78
CA GLY A 39 18.55 -8.64 -13.95
C GLY A 39 17.74 -8.85 -15.23
N THR A 40 18.32 -9.65 -16.14
CA THR A 40 17.74 -9.92 -17.47
C THR A 40 17.20 -11.34 -17.61
N ASP A 41 17.32 -12.16 -16.56
CA ASP A 41 16.84 -13.53 -16.56
C ASP A 41 15.32 -13.57 -16.35
N LYS A 42 14.60 -13.84 -17.45
CA LYS A 42 13.14 -13.92 -17.47
C LYS A 42 12.60 -15.29 -17.07
N THR A 43 13.48 -16.22 -16.69
CA THR A 43 13.06 -17.54 -16.25
C THR A 43 12.67 -17.51 -14.77
N GLY A 44 11.55 -18.16 -14.45
CA GLY A 44 11.10 -18.30 -13.06
C GLY A 44 12.01 -19.21 -12.21
N LEU A 45 11.54 -19.51 -11.01
CA LEU A 45 12.12 -20.49 -10.11
C LEU A 45 11.45 -21.85 -10.31
N THR A 46 12.26 -22.91 -10.43
CA THR A 46 11.78 -24.29 -10.56
C THR A 46 11.46 -24.92 -9.22
N ASP A 47 12.23 -24.55 -8.19
CA ASP A 47 12.22 -25.21 -6.88
C ASP A 47 11.08 -24.73 -5.97
N TYR A 48 10.43 -23.62 -6.36
CA TYR A 48 9.33 -22.99 -5.63
C TYR A 48 8.13 -22.81 -6.54
N GLN A 49 6.93 -22.87 -5.97
CA GLN A 49 5.70 -22.61 -6.71
C GLN A 49 5.24 -21.17 -6.54
N PHE A 50 5.48 -20.57 -5.38
CA PHE A 50 5.00 -19.23 -5.06
C PHE A 50 6.10 -18.37 -4.46
N ILE A 51 6.01 -17.09 -4.79
CA ILE A 51 6.89 -16.03 -4.32
C ILE A 51 6.04 -14.85 -3.84
N ASN A 52 6.45 -14.24 -2.74
CA ASN A 52 5.95 -12.94 -2.31
C ASN A 52 7.13 -12.01 -2.10
N CYS A 53 7.19 -10.95 -2.90
CA CYS A 53 8.21 -9.92 -2.76
C CYS A 53 7.61 -8.68 -2.09
N SER A 54 8.25 -8.26 -1.00
CA SER A 54 7.87 -7.11 -0.20
C SER A 54 9.00 -6.10 -0.13
N ARG A 55 8.69 -4.83 -0.40
CA ARG A 55 9.65 -3.72 -0.45
C ARG A 55 9.48 -2.78 0.72
N PHE A 56 10.61 -2.41 1.30
CA PHE A 56 10.76 -1.45 2.40
C PHE A 56 11.61 -0.26 1.94
N ASP A 57 11.20 0.93 2.36
CA ASP A 57 11.96 2.16 2.11
C ASP A 57 13.13 2.34 3.10
N GLN A 58 13.15 1.55 4.17
CA GLN A 58 14.16 1.51 5.22
C GLN A 58 14.57 0.05 5.48
N ALA A 59 15.62 -0.14 6.28
CA ALA A 59 16.04 -1.48 6.68
C ALA A 59 14.87 -2.28 7.26
N ILE A 60 14.84 -3.58 6.97
CA ILE A 60 13.79 -4.47 7.46
C ILE A 60 13.90 -4.54 8.99
N PRO A 61 12.82 -4.26 9.74
CA PRO A 61 12.82 -4.41 11.19
C PRO A 61 13.22 -5.83 11.62
N VAL A 62 14.13 -5.93 12.58
CA VAL A 62 14.67 -7.21 13.08
C VAL A 62 13.55 -8.11 13.61
N ASP A 63 12.57 -7.54 14.29
CA ASP A 63 11.46 -8.29 14.87
C ASP A 63 10.49 -8.87 13.82
N ILE A 64 10.47 -8.35 12.59
CA ILE A 64 9.80 -9.00 11.46
C ILE A 64 10.56 -10.26 11.07
N LEU A 65 11.89 -10.20 11.00
CA LEU A 65 12.72 -11.35 10.63
C LEU A 65 12.62 -12.46 11.68
N GLU A 66 12.70 -12.12 12.97
CA GLU A 66 12.53 -13.07 14.07
C GLU A 66 11.17 -13.80 14.01
N GLN A 67 10.08 -13.07 13.73
CA GLN A 67 8.75 -13.69 13.57
C GLN A 67 8.63 -14.54 12.30
N LEU A 68 9.43 -14.31 11.28
CA LEU A 68 9.44 -15.12 10.05
C LEU A 68 10.23 -16.41 10.23
N GLU A 69 11.25 -16.44 11.09
CA GLU A 69 11.98 -17.66 11.45
C GLU A 69 11.06 -18.71 12.10
N GLU A 70 9.98 -18.29 12.75
CA GLU A 70 8.95 -19.18 13.32
C GLU A 70 8.04 -19.83 12.26
N LEU A 71 8.07 -19.34 11.02
CA LEU A 71 7.25 -19.85 9.93
C LEU A 71 8.03 -20.88 9.09
N PRO A 72 7.36 -21.91 8.55
CA PRO A 72 7.99 -22.91 7.66
C PRO A 72 8.19 -22.35 6.23
N LEU A 73 8.67 -21.11 6.12
CA LEU A 73 8.88 -20.40 4.86
C LEU A 73 10.37 -20.13 4.68
N LYS A 74 10.88 -20.32 3.45
CA LYS A 74 12.18 -19.78 3.11
C LYS A 74 12.03 -18.29 2.84
N TYR A 75 12.87 -17.47 3.46
CA TYR A 75 12.97 -16.06 3.13
C TYR A 75 14.38 -15.68 2.68
N VAL A 76 14.48 -14.65 1.86
CA VAL A 76 15.74 -14.04 1.41
C VAL A 76 15.61 -12.53 1.51
N VAL A 77 16.65 -11.86 1.98
CA VAL A 77 16.72 -10.40 2.03
C VAL A 77 17.66 -9.91 0.94
N LEU A 78 17.14 -9.12 0.01
CA LEU A 78 17.93 -8.50 -1.05
C LEU A 78 17.93 -6.98 -0.93
N ASN A 79 19.03 -6.36 -1.33
CA ASN A 79 19.19 -4.90 -1.36
C ASN A 79 19.39 -4.44 -2.79
N ASN A 80 18.61 -3.46 -3.25
CA ASN A 80 18.77 -2.87 -4.57
C ASN A 80 18.35 -1.39 -4.59
N LEU A 81 19.18 -0.51 -5.15
CA LEU A 81 18.92 0.93 -5.31
C LEU A 81 18.36 1.61 -4.04
N SER A 82 19.01 1.39 -2.89
CA SER A 82 18.61 1.94 -1.58
C SER A 82 17.22 1.49 -1.08
N LYS A 83 16.69 0.39 -1.63
CA LYS A 83 15.49 -0.30 -1.16
C LYS A 83 15.86 -1.67 -0.62
N TYR A 84 15.10 -2.10 0.37
CA TYR A 84 15.24 -3.40 1.00
C TYR A 84 14.08 -4.28 0.56
N TYR A 85 14.37 -5.51 0.14
CA TYR A 85 13.40 -6.46 -0.36
C TYR A 85 13.41 -7.71 0.50
N LEU A 86 12.26 -8.06 1.04
CA LEU A 86 12.00 -9.34 1.69
C LEU A 86 11.29 -10.24 0.69
N ILE A 87 11.91 -11.37 0.36
CA ILE A 87 11.38 -12.34 -0.59
C ILE A 87 11.03 -13.61 0.16
N LEU A 88 9.75 -13.96 0.17
CA LEU A 88 9.25 -15.20 0.75
C LEU A 88 9.00 -16.21 -0.35
N LEU A 89 9.39 -17.46 -0.10
CA LEU A 89 9.34 -18.57 -1.06
C LEU A 89 8.67 -19.78 -0.43
N THR A 90 7.75 -20.40 -1.16
CA THR A 90 7.09 -21.64 -0.74
C THR A 90 6.76 -22.55 -1.92
N THR A 91 6.70 -23.85 -1.64
CA THR A 91 6.22 -24.87 -2.58
C THR A 91 4.70 -25.00 -2.56
N ALA A 92 4.02 -24.56 -1.49
CA ALA A 92 2.57 -24.50 -1.39
C ALA A 92 2.17 -23.45 -0.32
N PRO A 93 1.43 -22.39 -0.66
CA PRO A 93 0.98 -21.41 0.31
C PRO A 93 -0.10 -22.07 1.16
N LEU A 94 0.17 -22.28 2.44
CA LEU A 94 -0.91 -22.54 3.39
C LEU A 94 -1.62 -21.20 3.60
N ASN A 95 -2.95 -21.20 3.59
CA ASN A 95 -3.74 -19.99 3.91
C ASN A 95 -3.29 -19.36 5.24
N GLN A 96 -2.80 -20.19 6.15
CA GLN A 96 -2.22 -19.77 7.43
C GLN A 96 -0.96 -18.92 7.26
N ASP A 97 -0.05 -19.26 6.34
CA ASP A 97 1.19 -18.52 6.10
C ASP A 97 0.90 -17.12 5.54
N VAL A 98 -0.06 -17.04 4.61
CA VAL A 98 -0.54 -15.77 4.05
C VAL A 98 -1.09 -14.86 5.15
N TYR A 99 -1.90 -15.44 6.05
CA TYR A 99 -2.49 -14.72 7.17
C TYR A 99 -1.44 -14.26 8.17
N GLN A 100 -0.49 -15.11 8.55
CA GLN A 100 0.57 -14.78 9.50
C GLN A 100 1.48 -13.69 8.95
N PHE A 101 1.93 -13.79 7.70
CA PHE A 101 2.71 -12.73 7.06
C PHE A 101 1.98 -11.38 7.09
N THR A 102 0.70 -11.38 6.70
CA THR A 102 -0.12 -10.17 6.70
C THR A 102 -0.22 -9.55 8.10
N LYS A 103 -0.29 -10.39 9.14
CA LYS A 103 -0.36 -9.97 10.55
C LYS A 103 0.99 -9.42 11.04
N ILE A 104 2.10 -10.09 10.73
CA ILE A 104 3.47 -9.67 11.12
C ILE A 104 3.76 -8.27 10.56
N CYS A 105 3.44 -8.05 9.28
CA CYS A 105 3.69 -6.80 8.58
C CYS A 105 2.60 -5.73 8.80
N ALA A 106 1.50 -6.05 9.49
CA ALA A 106 0.44 -5.08 9.75
C ALA A 106 0.93 -3.94 10.64
N ASN A 107 0.64 -2.70 10.24
CA ASN A 107 0.96 -1.48 10.99
C ASN A 107 2.47 -1.23 11.24
N ARG A 108 3.36 -1.89 10.49
CA ARG A 108 4.83 -1.77 10.62
C ARG A 108 5.44 -0.73 9.69
N GLY A 109 4.69 0.31 9.34
CA GLY A 109 5.10 1.30 8.33
C GLY A 109 4.60 0.95 6.93
N LYS A 110 5.10 1.69 5.94
CA LYS A 110 4.74 1.50 4.52
C LYS A 110 5.51 0.30 3.96
N ILE A 111 4.82 -0.82 3.80
CA ILE A 111 5.37 -2.04 3.20
C ILE A 111 4.57 -2.31 1.93
N ILE A 112 5.23 -2.41 0.79
CA ILE A 112 4.57 -2.69 -0.49
C ILE A 112 4.88 -4.12 -0.87
N SER A 113 3.86 -4.95 -1.02
CA SER A 113 4.01 -6.36 -1.32
C SER A 113 3.23 -6.72 -2.58
N THR A 114 3.81 -7.62 -3.37
CA THR A 114 3.17 -8.21 -4.56
C THR A 114 2.03 -9.17 -4.22
N GLY A 115 1.88 -9.56 -2.95
CA GLY A 115 1.09 -10.74 -2.59
C GLY A 115 1.78 -12.02 -3.04
N TRP A 116 1.08 -13.15 -2.92
CA TRP A 116 1.60 -14.44 -3.39
C TRP A 116 1.32 -14.61 -4.87
N VAL A 117 2.39 -14.67 -5.67
CA VAL A 117 2.33 -14.86 -7.12
C VAL A 117 3.09 -16.11 -7.52
N SER A 118 2.85 -16.61 -8.73
CA SER A 118 3.57 -17.77 -9.25
C SER A 118 5.07 -17.49 -9.32
N ALA A 119 5.89 -18.37 -8.74
CA ALA A 119 7.34 -18.27 -8.84
C ALA A 119 7.86 -18.73 -10.22
N LYS A 120 7.02 -19.39 -11.02
CA LYS A 120 7.38 -19.89 -12.37
C LYS A 120 7.23 -18.85 -13.48
N GLN A 121 6.67 -17.69 -13.18
CA GLN A 121 6.51 -16.60 -14.15
C GLN A 121 7.84 -15.84 -14.36
N ASP A 122 7.83 -14.91 -15.33
CA ASP A 122 8.90 -13.92 -15.48
C ASP A 122 8.95 -13.01 -14.24
N LEU A 123 10.00 -13.13 -13.44
CA LEU A 123 10.14 -12.39 -12.18
C LEU A 123 10.63 -10.94 -12.39
N THR A 124 11.10 -10.59 -13.60
CA THR A 124 11.53 -9.21 -13.93
C THR A 124 10.37 -8.22 -13.92
N VAL A 125 9.12 -8.69 -13.86
CA VAL A 125 7.92 -7.85 -13.72
C VAL A 125 7.70 -7.34 -12.29
N ILE A 126 8.29 -8.00 -11.29
CA ILE A 126 8.06 -7.68 -9.86
C ILE A 126 8.45 -6.25 -9.51
N PRO A 127 9.62 -5.72 -9.90
CA PRO A 127 9.97 -4.32 -9.60
C PRO A 127 8.97 -3.32 -10.16
N LYS A 128 8.45 -3.57 -11.36
CA LYS A 128 7.42 -2.74 -11.97
C LYS A 128 6.12 -2.80 -11.16
N GLN A 129 5.63 -3.99 -10.82
CA GLN A 129 4.43 -4.15 -9.98
C GLN A 129 4.58 -3.42 -8.63
N LEU A 130 5.72 -3.54 -7.96
CA LEU A 130 6.00 -2.84 -6.71
C LEU A 130 6.05 -1.31 -6.87
N ASN A 131 6.53 -0.81 -8.02
CA ASN A 131 6.50 0.61 -8.35
C ASN A 131 5.07 1.10 -8.59
N ASP A 132 4.29 0.38 -9.40
CA ASP A 132 2.88 0.71 -9.68
C ASP A 132 2.07 0.76 -8.36
N LEU A 133 2.26 -0.24 -7.49
CA LEU A 133 1.64 -0.27 -6.14
C LEU A 133 2.12 0.88 -5.25
N SER A 134 3.37 1.31 -5.39
CA SER A 134 3.94 2.44 -4.65
C SER A 134 3.30 3.77 -5.01
N GLU A 135 2.86 3.93 -6.25
CA GLU A 135 2.17 5.14 -6.70
C GLU A 135 0.78 5.24 -6.07
N ALA A 136 0.11 4.11 -5.85
CA ALA A 136 -1.15 4.03 -5.10
C ALA A 136 -0.98 4.12 -3.57
N ALA A 137 0.26 3.94 -3.08
CA ALA A 137 0.54 3.76 -1.66
C ALA A 137 0.37 5.02 -0.79
N PHE A 138 0.30 6.21 -1.38
CA PHE A 138 0.17 7.45 -0.61
C PHE A 138 -1.16 7.51 0.19
N MET A 139 -2.15 6.73 -0.22
CA MET A 139 -3.46 6.60 0.41
C MET A 139 -3.45 5.80 1.70
N PHE A 140 -2.40 4.99 1.91
CA PHE A 140 -2.28 4.05 3.01
C PHE A 140 -0.96 4.24 3.75
N PRO A 141 -0.76 5.41 4.39
CA PRO A 141 0.42 5.62 5.21
C PRO A 141 0.44 4.58 6.34
N ASN A 142 1.60 3.99 6.56
CA ASN A 142 1.86 3.04 7.66
C ASN A 142 1.10 1.70 7.58
N GLN A 143 0.80 1.21 6.37
CA GLN A 143 0.17 -0.09 6.19
C GLN A 143 0.95 -0.98 5.21
N LEU A 144 0.73 -2.29 5.35
CA LEU A 144 1.02 -3.26 4.30
C LEU A 144 0.05 -3.04 3.13
N ILE A 145 0.60 -2.85 1.95
CA ILE A 145 -0.12 -2.57 0.71
C ILE A 145 0.03 -3.79 -0.18
N LEU A 146 -1.13 -4.34 -0.58
CA LEU A 146 -1.26 -5.51 -1.42
C LEU A 146 -2.15 -5.16 -2.61
N PRO A 147 -2.00 -5.84 -3.77
CA PRO A 147 -2.87 -5.62 -4.92
C PRO A 147 -4.36 -5.69 -4.59
N GLU A 148 -4.76 -6.62 -3.71
CA GLU A 148 -6.14 -6.84 -3.29
C GLU A 148 -6.71 -5.68 -2.48
N LYS A 149 -5.87 -4.94 -1.75
CA LYS A 149 -6.32 -3.77 -0.97
C LYS A 149 -6.64 -2.58 -1.86
N ILE A 150 -5.94 -2.43 -2.98
CA ILE A 150 -6.19 -1.36 -3.95
C ILE A 150 -7.43 -1.69 -4.79
N THR A 151 -7.58 -2.94 -5.23
CA THR A 151 -8.76 -3.38 -6.00
C THR A 151 -10.06 -3.35 -5.20
N ARG A 152 -10.03 -3.53 -3.87
CA ARG A 152 -11.22 -3.38 -3.00
C ARG A 152 -11.71 -1.94 -2.82
N MET A 153 -11.00 -0.93 -3.35
CA MET A 153 -11.58 0.43 -3.50
C MET A 153 -12.50 0.55 -4.73
N SER A 154 -12.67 -0.52 -5.51
CA SER A 154 -13.66 -0.65 -6.58
C SER A 154 -15.08 -0.31 -6.07
N PRO A 155 -15.91 0.35 -6.88
CA PRO A 155 -17.04 1.13 -6.40
C PRO A 155 -18.24 0.26 -6.07
N GLU A 156 -18.23 -0.40 -4.91
CA GLU A 156 -19.47 -0.90 -4.32
C GLU A 156 -20.25 0.30 -3.77
N ILE A 157 -21.12 0.83 -4.64
CA ILE A 157 -22.13 1.86 -4.38
C ILE A 157 -21.51 3.18 -3.89
N MET A 158 -20.69 3.81 -4.72
CA MET A 158 -20.40 5.22 -4.55
C MET A 158 -21.54 6.05 -5.15
N ILE A 159 -22.33 6.66 -4.27
CA ILE A 159 -23.23 7.74 -4.65
C ILE A 159 -22.32 8.86 -5.16
N PRO A 160 -22.36 9.25 -6.45
CA PRO A 160 -21.53 10.34 -6.95
C PRO A 160 -21.95 11.62 -6.22
N VAL A 161 -21.14 12.05 -5.25
CA VAL A 161 -21.37 13.30 -4.54
C VAL A 161 -20.83 14.41 -5.41
N THR A 162 -21.72 15.15 -6.08
CA THR A 162 -21.31 16.31 -6.85
C THR A 162 -20.79 17.41 -5.91
N LEU A 163 -19.94 18.30 -6.43
CA LEU A 163 -19.48 19.46 -5.67
C LEU A 163 -20.65 20.34 -5.18
N ASP A 164 -21.75 20.40 -5.95
CA ASP A 164 -22.95 21.16 -5.56
C ASP A 164 -23.72 20.47 -4.42
N ASP A 165 -23.78 19.14 -4.40
CA ASP A 165 -24.34 18.39 -3.28
C ASP A 165 -23.49 18.56 -2.02
N LEU A 166 -22.16 18.56 -2.16
CA LEU A 166 -21.23 18.82 -1.07
C LEU A 166 -21.48 20.20 -0.47
N VAL A 167 -21.47 21.25 -1.30
CA VAL A 167 -21.71 22.63 -0.84
C VAL A 167 -23.08 22.76 -0.17
N SER A 168 -24.12 22.16 -0.77
CA SER A 168 -25.49 22.22 -0.22
C SER A 168 -25.59 21.50 1.13
N LYS A 169 -24.98 20.32 1.27
CA LYS A 169 -24.95 19.57 2.54
C LYS A 169 -24.10 20.26 3.59
N ILE A 170 -22.96 20.85 3.26
CA ILE A 170 -22.14 21.61 4.21
C ILE A 170 -22.89 22.82 4.77
N ILE A 171 -23.67 23.50 3.92
CA ILE A 171 -24.49 24.64 4.36
C ILE A 171 -25.69 24.19 5.20
N ALA A 172 -26.27 23.01 4.91
CA ALA A 172 -27.50 22.53 5.55
C ALA A 172 -27.29 21.67 6.81
N THR A 173 -26.10 21.11 7.02
CA THR A 173 -25.85 20.09 8.04
C THR A 173 -24.84 20.58 9.08
N ASN A 174 -25.04 20.22 10.35
CA ASN A 174 -24.04 20.46 11.41
C ASN A 174 -22.92 19.39 11.44
N ASP A 175 -23.10 18.26 10.77
CA ASP A 175 -22.13 17.17 10.71
C ASP A 175 -21.24 17.26 9.46
N LEU A 176 -20.30 18.19 9.52
CA LEU A 176 -19.32 18.45 8.47
C LEU A 176 -18.43 17.22 8.18
N THR A 177 -18.11 16.46 9.23
CA THR A 177 -17.18 15.35 9.17
C THR A 177 -17.70 14.24 8.27
N THR A 178 -18.96 13.83 8.46
CA THR A 178 -19.57 12.76 7.65
C THR A 178 -19.64 13.13 6.17
N VAL A 179 -19.99 14.39 5.87
CA VAL A 179 -20.13 14.90 4.50
C VAL A 179 -18.79 14.98 3.79
N VAL A 180 -17.75 15.47 4.46
CA VAL A 180 -16.38 15.55 3.91
C VAL A 180 -15.79 14.15 3.73
N MET A 181 -16.02 13.22 4.68
CA MET A 181 -15.53 11.86 4.59
C MET A 181 -16.16 11.08 3.43
N ALA A 182 -17.46 11.26 3.18
CA ALA A 182 -18.15 10.65 2.05
C ALA A 182 -17.58 11.14 0.70
N TYR A 183 -17.32 12.45 0.59
CA TYR A 183 -16.73 13.04 -0.61
C TYR A 183 -15.27 12.63 -0.81
N GLY A 184 -14.48 12.59 0.27
CA GLY A 184 -13.11 12.08 0.25
C GLY A 184 -13.07 10.65 -0.29
N ARG A 185 -13.92 9.75 0.22
CA ARG A 185 -14.02 8.37 -0.30
C ARG A 185 -14.33 8.30 -1.79
N SER A 186 -15.21 9.18 -2.29
CA SER A 186 -15.51 9.28 -3.72
C SER A 186 -14.28 9.67 -4.56
N LEU A 187 -13.51 10.67 -4.12
CA LEU A 187 -12.30 11.10 -4.84
C LEU A 187 -11.22 10.02 -4.88
N CYS A 188 -11.04 9.36 -3.74
CA CYS A 188 -10.08 8.28 -3.56
C CYS A 188 -10.33 7.07 -4.47
N ALA A 189 -11.56 6.90 -4.95
CA ALA A 189 -11.92 5.83 -5.86
C ALA A 189 -11.69 6.18 -7.33
N ASP A 190 -11.91 7.44 -7.70
CA ASP A 190 -11.73 7.91 -9.07
C ASP A 190 -10.26 8.27 -9.38
N TYR A 191 -9.44 8.55 -8.36
CA TYR A 191 -8.08 9.05 -8.51
C TYR A 191 -7.09 8.28 -7.59
N TYR A 192 -6.45 7.26 -8.17
CA TYR A 192 -5.49 6.39 -7.46
C TYR A 192 -4.03 6.84 -7.60
N LEU A 193 -3.74 7.82 -8.46
CA LEU A 193 -2.41 8.43 -8.57
C LEU A 193 -2.34 9.71 -7.73
N LYS A 194 -1.20 9.87 -7.03
CA LYS A 194 -0.98 11.00 -6.12
C LYS A 194 -1.14 12.35 -6.82
N ASP A 195 -0.52 12.50 -7.99
CA ASP A 195 -0.50 13.77 -8.71
C ASP A 195 -1.88 14.13 -9.26
N ASP A 196 -2.63 13.13 -9.74
CA ASP A 196 -4.01 13.31 -10.19
C ASP A 196 -4.93 13.73 -9.03
N LEU A 197 -4.78 13.10 -7.86
CA LEU A 197 -5.55 13.47 -6.68
C LEU A 197 -5.17 14.89 -6.21
N ILE A 198 -3.89 15.24 -6.18
CA ILE A 198 -3.44 16.59 -5.82
C ILE A 198 -4.02 17.63 -6.77
N TRP A 199 -3.87 17.42 -8.08
CA TRP A 199 -4.40 18.32 -9.09
C TRP A 199 -5.91 18.50 -8.93
N LYS A 200 -6.64 17.38 -8.77
CA LYS A 200 -8.08 17.38 -8.61
C LYS A 200 -8.51 18.11 -7.33
N CYS A 201 -7.83 17.88 -6.21
CA CYS A 201 -8.06 18.58 -4.94
C CYS A 201 -7.87 20.10 -5.08
N VAL A 202 -6.84 20.55 -5.79
CA VAL A 202 -6.59 21.97 -6.05
C VAL A 202 -7.73 22.58 -6.88
N THR A 203 -8.12 21.92 -7.98
CA THR A 203 -9.23 22.37 -8.83
C THR A 203 -10.56 22.40 -8.07
N ILE A 204 -10.82 21.38 -7.25
CA ILE A 204 -12.02 21.28 -6.40
C ILE A 204 -12.05 22.39 -5.36
N MET A 205 -10.95 22.63 -4.65
CA MET A 205 -10.87 23.68 -3.62
C MET A 205 -11.17 25.05 -4.20
N GLN A 206 -10.61 25.36 -5.38
CA GLN A 206 -10.90 26.62 -6.08
C GLN A 206 -12.39 26.71 -6.48
N GLY A 207 -12.94 25.65 -7.07
CA GLY A 207 -14.36 25.58 -7.44
C GLY A 207 -15.30 25.69 -6.23
N PHE A 208 -14.95 25.04 -5.13
CA PHE A 208 -15.69 25.04 -3.88
C PHE A 208 -15.78 26.45 -3.31
N LEU A 209 -14.65 27.16 -3.18
CA LEU A 209 -14.60 28.53 -2.66
C LEU A 209 -15.44 29.49 -3.51
N ILE A 210 -15.37 29.37 -4.84
CA ILE A 210 -16.18 30.19 -5.76
C ILE A 210 -17.68 29.94 -5.55
N ARG A 211 -18.09 28.67 -5.47
CA ARG A 211 -19.51 28.30 -5.31
C ARG A 211 -20.05 28.64 -3.93
N LEU A 212 -19.26 28.46 -2.88
CA LEU A 212 -19.62 28.83 -1.51
C LEU A 212 -19.83 30.36 -1.40
N ARG A 213 -18.93 31.16 -1.99
CA ARG A 213 -19.10 32.62 -2.08
C ARG A 213 -20.39 33.00 -2.80
N LYS A 214 -20.72 32.34 -3.91
CA LYS A 214 -21.95 32.58 -4.68
C LYS A 214 -23.20 32.25 -3.87
N ASN A 215 -23.22 31.09 -3.20
CA ASN A 215 -24.37 30.67 -2.39
C ASN A 215 -24.57 31.55 -1.15
N CYS A 216 -23.52 31.93 -0.44
CA CYS A 216 -23.62 32.88 0.67
C CYS A 216 -24.15 34.24 0.21
N LYS A 217 -23.67 34.77 -0.93
CA LYS A 217 -24.16 36.03 -1.50
C LYS A 217 -25.66 35.94 -1.85
N ASN A 218 -26.08 34.83 -2.44
CA ASN A 218 -27.48 34.59 -2.80
C ASN A 218 -28.39 34.46 -1.58
N GLN A 219 -27.95 33.75 -0.52
CA GLN A 219 -28.70 33.68 0.73
C GLN A 219 -28.84 35.06 1.38
N LEU A 220 -27.77 35.84 1.42
CA LEU A 220 -27.76 37.18 2.03
C LEU A 220 -28.66 38.16 1.25
N LEU A 221 -28.66 38.07 -0.08
CA LEU A 221 -29.61 38.78 -0.95
C LEU A 221 -31.06 38.34 -0.66
N SER A 222 -31.31 37.04 -0.56
CA SER A 222 -32.65 36.52 -0.26
C SER A 222 -33.15 36.94 1.12
N MET A 223 -32.27 37.03 2.12
CA MET A 223 -32.58 37.53 3.45
C MET A 223 -32.91 39.02 3.43
N LYS A 224 -32.11 39.84 2.72
CA LYS A 224 -32.39 41.26 2.51
C LYS A 224 -33.75 41.47 1.83
N VAL A 225 -34.04 40.72 0.77
CA VAL A 225 -35.34 40.80 0.06
C VAL A 225 -36.50 40.40 0.98
N ARG A 226 -36.35 39.34 1.79
CA ARG A 226 -37.38 38.95 2.77
C ARG A 226 -37.54 40.00 3.87
N PHE A 227 -36.46 40.62 4.33
CA PHE A 227 -36.48 41.66 5.36
C PHE A 227 -37.17 42.93 4.86
N VAL A 228 -36.83 43.39 3.65
CA VAL A 228 -37.50 44.52 2.99
C VAL A 228 -38.98 44.23 2.78
N ARG A 229 -39.35 43.06 2.25
CA ARG A 229 -40.77 42.66 2.10
C ARG A 229 -41.52 42.57 3.43
N LYS A 230 -40.86 42.22 4.54
CA LYS A 230 -41.46 42.23 5.88
C LYS A 230 -41.67 43.65 6.38
N LEU A 231 -40.70 44.54 6.18
CA LEU A 231 -40.81 45.97 6.51
C LEU A 231 -41.91 46.64 5.69
N ASP A 232 -41.97 46.41 4.37
CA ASP A 232 -43.00 46.97 3.50
C ASP A 232 -44.41 46.50 3.92
N LYS A 233 -44.56 45.24 4.31
CA LYS A 233 -45.84 44.73 4.85
C LYS A 233 -46.22 45.37 6.18
N GLN A 234 -45.27 45.63 7.07
CA GLN A 234 -45.51 46.32 8.34
C GLN A 234 -45.85 47.80 8.16
N ILE A 235 -45.29 48.46 7.14
CA ILE A 235 -45.58 49.86 6.80
C ILE A 235 -46.95 50.00 6.10
N LEU A 236 -47.34 49.03 5.26
CA LEU A 236 -48.61 49.02 4.52
C LEU A 236 -49.81 48.47 5.30
N THR A 237 -49.59 47.99 6.53
CA THR A 237 -50.66 47.65 7.48
C THR A 237 -50.44 48.41 8.80
N PRO A 238 -50.61 49.75 8.81
CA PRO A 238 -50.69 50.47 10.07
C PRO A 238 -52.03 50.12 10.73
N ASN A 239 -51.97 49.62 11.96
CA ASN A 239 -53.13 49.58 12.86
C ASN A 239 -53.65 50.99 13.12
#